data_AF-A0A430CNL6-F1
#
_entry.id   AF-A0A430CNL6-F1
#
_cell.length_a   1.000
_cell.length_b   1.000
_cell.length_c   1.000
_cell.angle_alpha   90.00
_cell.angle_beta   90.00
_cell.angle_gamma   90.00
#
_symmetry.space_group_name_H-M   'P 1'
#
loop_
_entity.id
_entity.type
_entity.pdbx_description
1 polymer ?
#
loop_
_entity_poly.entity_id
_entity_poly.type
_entity_poly.pdbx_seq_one_letter_code
_entity_poly.pdbx_strand_id
1 'polypeptide(L)' 'MARCRLCTSNDDQALIEYLAEKLWDSRMGDFEIATPWADAGAFWQAKFREMAVSAKLTLRG' A
#
# COMPACT_ATOMS: atom_id res chain seq x y z
N MET A 1 33.53 -7.73 -9.32
CA MET A 1 32.13 -7.33 -9.57
C MET A 1 31.52 -6.82 -8.28
N ALA A 2 31.32 -5.51 -8.16
CA ALA A 2 30.60 -4.93 -7.03
C ALA A 2 29.17 -5.45 -7.05
N ARG A 3 28.79 -6.26 -6.06
CA ARG A 3 27.39 -6.66 -5.84
C ARG A 3 26.60 -5.38 -5.59
N CYS A 4 25.83 -4.97 -6.58
CA CYS A 4 24.93 -3.84 -6.52
C CYS A 4 23.96 -4.04 -5.33
N ARG A 5 24.26 -3.47 -4.16
CA ARG A 5 23.39 -3.52 -2.97
C ARG A 5 22.03 -2.86 -3.20
N LEU A 6 21.90 -2.06 -4.27
CA LEU A 6 20.70 -1.30 -4.64
C LEU A 6 19.87 -1.96 -5.75
N CYS A 7 20.38 -2.98 -6.43
CA CYS A 7 19.65 -3.68 -7.49
C CYS A 7 18.56 -4.63 -6.92
N THR A 8 18.41 -4.67 -5.59
CA THR A 8 17.37 -5.41 -4.85
C THR A 8 16.60 -4.50 -3.90
N SER A 9 16.47 -3.20 -4.21
CA SER A 9 15.55 -2.32 -3.46
C SER A 9 14.11 -2.60 -3.85
N ASN A 10 13.68 -3.86 -3.77
CA ASN A 10 12.27 -4.20 -3.68
C ASN A 10 11.85 -3.82 -2.27
N ASP A 11 11.59 -2.53 -2.06
CA ASP A 11 11.02 -2.04 -0.81
C ASP A 11 9.58 -2.53 -0.75
N ASP A 12 9.46 -3.77 -0.32
CA ASP A 12 8.21 -4.50 -0.18
C ASP A 12 7.27 -3.76 0.80
N GLN A 13 7.83 -3.00 1.74
CA GLN A 13 7.06 -2.18 2.67
C GLN A 13 6.53 -0.92 1.96
N ALA A 14 7.37 -0.20 1.21
CA ALA A 14 6.93 0.94 0.42
C ALA A 14 5.85 0.55 -0.61
N LEU A 15 5.96 -0.62 -1.23
CA LEU A 15 4.94 -1.15 -2.13
C LEU A 15 3.63 -1.47 -1.38
N ILE A 16 3.70 -2.08 -0.20
CA ILE A 16 2.51 -2.35 0.63
C ILE A 16 1.84 -1.03 1.04
N GLU A 17 2.59 -0.02 1.47
CA GLU A 17 2.04 1.28 1.84
C GLU A 17 1.38 1.97 0.63
N TYR A 18 2.04 1.95 -0.53
CA TYR A 18 1.48 2.50 -1.76
C TYR A 18 0.17 1.81 -2.16
N LEU A 19 0.14 0.47 -2.12
CA LEU A 19 -1.07 -0.30 -2.42
C LEU A 19 -2.18 -0.03 -1.40
N ALA A 20 -1.84 0.10 -0.12
CA ALA A 20 -2.81 0.41 0.94
C ALA A 20 -3.45 1.78 0.70
N GLU A 21 -2.66 2.79 0.36
CA GLU A 21 -3.16 4.12 -0.02
C GLU A 21 -4.10 4.04 -1.23
N LYS A 22 -3.72 3.35 -2.31
CA LYS A 22 -4.57 3.26 -3.51
C LYS A 22 -5.88 2.50 -3.28
N LEU A 23 -5.84 1.46 -2.45
CA LEU A 23 -7.05 0.75 -2.03
C LEU A 23 -7.96 1.64 -1.17
N TRP A 24 -7.37 2.44 -0.29
CA TRP A 24 -8.10 3.43 0.50
C TRP A 24 -8.72 4.52 -0.37
N ASP A 25 -7.95 5.09 -1.31
CA ASP A 25 -8.42 6.08 -2.27
C ASP A 25 -9.62 5.55 -3.07
N SER A 26 -9.54 4.29 -3.54
CA SER A 26 -10.65 3.63 -4.23
C SER A 26 -11.89 3.51 -3.35
N ARG A 27 -11.72 3.24 -2.05
CA ARG A 27 -12.82 3.18 -1.09
C ARG A 27 -13.42 4.57 -0.80
N MET A 28 -12.57 5.60 -0.78
CA MET A 28 -12.95 6.98 -0.49
C MET A 28 -13.60 7.68 -1.69
N GLY A 29 -13.33 7.22 -2.92
CA GLY A 29 -13.91 7.77 -4.14
C GLY A 29 -15.45 7.74 -4.18
N ASP A 30 -16.08 6.90 -3.37
CA ASP A 30 -17.54 6.82 -3.23
C ASP A 30 -18.14 7.85 -2.26
N PHE A 31 -17.32 8.61 -1.52
CA PHE A 31 -17.78 9.59 -0.55
C PHE A 31 -17.65 11.02 -1.08
N GLU A 32 -18.61 11.88 -0.73
CA GLU A 32 -18.59 13.30 -1.06
C GLU A 32 -17.38 14.03 -0.45
N ILE A 33 -16.94 13.60 0.73
CA ILE A 33 -15.74 14.09 1.41
C ILE A 33 -14.81 12.90 1.66
N ALA A 34 -13.74 12.83 0.88
CA ALA A 34 -12.71 11.81 1.05
C ALA A 34 -11.84 12.11 2.28
N THR A 35 -11.68 11.11 3.15
CA THR A 35 -10.70 11.19 4.24
C THR A 35 -9.32 10.84 3.68
N PRO A 36 -8.28 11.67 3.83
CA PRO A 36 -6.93 11.34 3.39
C PRO A 36 -6.40 10.07 4.06
N TRP A 37 -5.56 9.30 3.37
CA TRP A 37 -4.96 8.07 3.95
C TRP A 37 -4.20 8.32 5.26
N ALA A 38 -3.52 9.46 5.36
CA ALA A 38 -2.82 9.89 6.58
C ALA A 38 -3.78 10.03 7.79
N ASP A 39 -5.05 10.34 7.53
CA ASP A 39 -6.09 10.61 8.53
C ASP A 39 -7.08 9.45 8.70
N ALA A 40 -6.91 8.35 7.96
CA ALA A 40 -7.79 7.18 8.00
C ALA A 40 -7.90 6.54 9.41
N GLY A 41 -6.94 6.82 10.29
CA GLY A 41 -6.87 6.27 11.64
C GLY A 41 -6.27 4.86 11.68
N ALA A 42 -5.69 4.50 12.83
CA ALA A 42 -4.86 3.30 12.96
C ALA A 42 -5.56 1.99 12.58
N PHE A 43 -6.85 1.86 12.90
CA PHE A 43 -7.64 0.66 12.57
C PHE A 43 -7.75 0.46 11.05
N TRP A 44 -8.18 1.49 10.32
CA TRP A 44 -8.32 1.42 8.88
C TRP A 44 -6.96 1.31 8.19
N GLN A 45 -5.95 2.00 8.72
CA GLN A 45 -4.60 1.85 8.20
C GLN A 45 -4.09 0.41 8.29
N ALA A 46 -4.31 -0.27 9.41
CA ALA A 46 -3.96 -1.68 9.55
C ALA A 46 -4.74 -2.58 8.57
N LYS A 47 -6.06 -2.37 8.44
CA LYS A 47 -6.90 -3.19 7.56
C LYS A 47 -6.53 -3.09 6.09
N PHE A 48 -6.25 -1.87 5.59
CA PHE A 48 -5.88 -1.68 4.19
C PHE A 48 -4.44 -2.13 3.89
N ARG A 49 -3.53 -2.11 4.88
CA ARG A 49 -2.22 -2.76 4.78
C ARG A 49 -2.33 -4.29 4.66
N GLU A 50 -3.21 -4.93 5.44
CA GLU A 50 -3.49 -6.37 5.32
C GLU A 50 -4.00 -6.73 3.89
N MET A 51 -4.88 -5.90 3.33
CA MET A 51 -5.36 -6.07 1.95
C MET A 51 -4.24 -5.84 0.92
N ALA A 52 -3.40 -4.84 1.11
CA ALA A 52 -2.28 -4.54 0.23
C ALA A 52 -1.25 -5.69 0.16
N VAL A 53 -1.01 -6.38 1.28
CA VAL A 53 -0.19 -7.60 1.29
C VAL A 53 -0.78 -8.66 0.34
N SER A 54 -2.09 -8.85 0.37
CA SER A 54 -2.77 -9.80 -0.52
C SER A 54 -2.70 -9.36 -1.98
N ALA A 55 -2.95 -8.08 -2.27
CA ALA A 55 -2.88 -7.52 -3.63
C ALA A 55 -1.48 -7.67 -4.25
N LYS A 56 -0.42 -7.44 -3.46
CA LYS A 56 0.96 -7.63 -3.89
C LYS A 56 1.26 -9.07 -4.34
N LEU A 57 0.67 -10.07 -3.69
CA LEU A 57 0.86 -11.48 -4.09
C LEU A 57 0.30 -11.74 -5.49
N THR A 58 -0.82 -11.10 -5.86
CA THR A 58 -1.41 -11.20 -7.20
C THR A 58 -0.55 -10.55 -8.27
N LEU A 59 0.21 -9.49 -7.95
CA LEU A 59 1.12 -8.81 -8.88
C LEU A 59 2.42 -9.59 -9.16
N ARG A 60 2.70 -10.65 -8.39
CA ARG A 60 3.88 -11.53 -8.56
C ARG A 60 3.54 -12.84 -9.29
N GLY A 61 2.30 -13.00 -9.76
CA GLY A 61 1.81 -14.17 -10.49
C GLY A 61 1.87 -14.01 -12.01
#